data_AF-A0A183B687-F1
#
_entry.id   AF-A0A183B687-F1
#
_cell.length_a   1.000
_cell.length_b   1.000
_cell.length_c   1.000
_cell.angle_alpha   90.00
_cell.angle_beta   90.00
_cell.angle_gamma   90.00
#
_symmetry.space_group_name_H-M   'P 1'
#
loop_
_entity.id
_entity.type
_entity.pdbx_description
1 polymer ?
#
loop_
_entity_poly.entity_id
_entity_poly.type
_entity_poly.pdbx_seq_one_letter_code
_entity_poly.pdbx_strand_id
1 'polypeptide(L)'
;YKEKPINRRGGRTLEGIPPKELWTRDWPVATISPVQPDLTCKLTFKVDKVTSLANPLACKLEEWRRTLTQLEKDRTRQTKRARAELKRAVSEASRWQKKAAKCGTSTANLAPGVGHGILPSSAAVGSKAGVVAAQAANAAREVQCKTEQVEAAEKSAVRSLMLEERGRFCFFLSCLLPVLVSDSPNGYPVVSC
;
A
#
# COMPACT_ATOMS: atom_id res chain seq x y z
N TYR A 1 -8.25 -93.88 22.86
CA TYR A 1 -6.80 -93.76 22.70
C TYR A 1 -6.41 -92.37 23.14
N LYS A 2 -6.01 -92.21 24.41
CA LYS A 2 -4.62 -92.14 24.91
C LYS A 2 -4.12 -90.68 24.81
N GLU A 3 -3.62 -89.99 25.83
CA GLU A 3 -3.23 -90.28 27.22
C GLU A 3 -3.24 -88.94 27.98
N LYS A 4 -3.67 -88.94 29.25
CA LYS A 4 -3.12 -88.08 30.32
C LYS A 4 -2.05 -88.95 31.02
N PRO A 5 -0.98 -88.46 31.71
CA PRO A 5 -1.15 -87.45 32.77
C PRO A 5 0.10 -86.65 33.28
N ILE A 6 -0.18 -85.83 34.30
CA ILE A 6 0.67 -85.45 35.45
C ILE A 6 1.71 -84.31 35.35
N ASN A 7 1.76 -83.63 36.49
CA ASN A 7 2.29 -82.34 36.88
C ASN A 7 3.42 -82.55 37.91
N ARG A 8 4.33 -81.56 38.03
CA ARG A 8 5.37 -81.33 39.07
C ARG A 8 6.60 -82.27 38.95
N ARG A 9 7.85 -81.85 39.15
CA ARG A 9 8.40 -80.83 40.06
C ARG A 9 9.92 -80.68 39.80
N GLY A 10 10.48 -79.50 40.06
CA GLY A 10 11.91 -79.30 40.39
C GLY A 10 12.63 -78.32 39.46
N GLY A 11 13.13 -77.16 39.88
CA GLY A 11 13.18 -76.55 41.19
C GLY A 11 13.26 -75.04 41.02
N ARG A 12 12.51 -74.31 41.85
CA ARG A 12 12.74 -72.89 42.09
C ARG A 12 13.72 -72.81 43.26
N THR A 13 14.96 -72.47 42.97
CA THR A 13 15.84 -71.87 43.98
C THR A 13 15.62 -70.35 43.86
N LEU A 14 15.22 -69.75 44.96
CA LEU A 14 15.16 -68.31 45.16
C LEU A 14 16.58 -67.76 45.06
N GLU A 15 16.82 -66.82 44.16
CA GLU A 15 17.90 -65.85 44.25
C GLU A 15 17.47 -64.60 43.45
N GLY A 16 17.52 -63.45 44.11
CA GLY A 16 17.52 -62.13 43.48
C GLY A 16 16.23 -61.64 42.83
N ILE A 17 15.38 -60.98 43.62
CA ILE A 17 14.60 -59.84 43.13
C ILE A 17 15.60 -58.85 42.50
N PRO A 18 15.44 -58.41 41.23
CA PRO A 18 16.31 -57.37 40.68
C PRO A 18 16.08 -56.07 41.46
N PRO A 19 17.15 -55.35 41.84
CA PRO A 19 17.03 -54.22 42.75
C PRO A 19 16.15 -53.11 42.17
N LYS A 20 15.31 -52.56 43.05
CA LYS A 20 14.46 -51.38 42.79
C LYS A 20 15.31 -50.10 42.79
N GLU A 21 16.28 -49.99 41.90
CA GLU A 21 17.10 -48.78 41.72
C GLU A 21 17.32 -48.48 40.22
N LEU A 22 16.32 -48.76 39.38
CA LEU A 22 16.38 -48.42 37.95
C LEU A 22 15.41 -47.28 37.57
N TRP A 23 14.97 -46.49 38.55
CA TRP A 23 14.16 -45.28 38.34
C TRP A 23 14.57 -44.12 39.26
N THR A 24 15.79 -44.15 39.78
CA THR A 24 16.35 -43.04 40.56
C THR A 24 17.32 -42.26 39.67
N ARG A 25 16.79 -41.21 39.03
CA ARG A 25 17.46 -39.96 38.64
C ARG A 25 18.97 -40.06 38.36
N ASP A 26 19.29 -40.37 37.11
CA ASP A 26 20.38 -39.74 36.39
C ASP A 26 19.92 -39.50 34.96
N TRP A 27 19.07 -38.47 34.80
CA TRP A 27 19.16 -37.66 33.57
C TRP A 27 20.61 -37.20 33.52
N PRO A 28 21.35 -37.39 32.41
CA PRO A 28 22.76 -37.04 32.39
C PRO A 28 22.88 -35.60 32.86
N VAL A 29 23.44 -35.41 34.06
CA VAL A 29 24.04 -34.14 34.42
C VAL A 29 25.08 -33.97 33.35
N ALA A 30 24.77 -33.07 32.41
CA ALA A 30 25.68 -32.63 31.40
C ALA A 30 26.96 -32.26 32.12
N THR A 31 27.97 -33.13 32.02
CA THR A 31 29.34 -32.71 32.23
C THR A 31 29.49 -31.57 31.23
N ILE A 32 29.64 -30.35 31.75
CA ILE A 32 29.83 -29.14 30.96
C ILE A 32 31.17 -29.31 30.26
N SER A 33 31.13 -30.03 29.14
CA SER A 33 32.17 -30.09 28.14
C SER A 33 32.02 -28.82 27.31
N PRO A 34 33.10 -28.06 27.06
CA PRO A 34 32.99 -26.78 26.38
C PRO A 34 32.52 -27.01 24.95
N VAL A 35 31.33 -26.50 24.67
CA VAL A 35 30.87 -26.02 23.36
C VAL A 35 30.91 -27.10 22.26
N GLN A 36 29.73 -27.65 21.91
CA GLN A 36 29.47 -28.07 20.53
C GLN A 36 29.12 -26.78 19.77
N PRO A 37 30.09 -26.08 19.15
CA PRO A 37 29.82 -24.78 18.53
C PRO A 37 28.82 -24.95 17.40
N ASP A 38 28.86 -26.08 16.69
CA ASP A 38 28.06 -26.30 15.49
C ASP A 38 26.54 -26.22 15.73
N LEU A 39 26.02 -26.88 16.78
CA LEU A 39 24.58 -26.89 17.02
C LEU A 39 24.06 -25.57 17.61
N THR A 40 24.84 -24.94 18.50
CA THR A 40 24.51 -23.63 19.08
C THR A 40 24.63 -22.51 18.04
N CYS A 41 25.65 -22.54 17.18
CA CYS A 41 25.78 -21.65 16.03
C CYS A 41 24.67 -21.88 15.01
N LYS A 42 24.27 -23.13 14.73
CA LYS A 42 23.13 -23.44 13.85
C LYS A 42 21.78 -22.99 14.44
N LEU A 43 21.59 -23.09 15.75
CA LEU A 43 20.38 -22.61 16.43
C LEU A 43 20.31 -21.08 16.43
N THR A 44 21.40 -20.41 16.81
CA THR A 44 21.50 -18.93 16.80
C THR A 44 21.32 -18.37 15.40
N PHE A 45 21.97 -18.95 14.39
CA PHE A 45 21.79 -18.57 12.98
C PHE A 45 20.34 -18.73 12.48
N LYS A 46 19.64 -19.82 12.85
CA LYS A 46 18.22 -20.00 12.51
C LYS A 46 17.33 -18.97 13.21
N VAL A 47 17.61 -18.66 14.48
CA VAL A 47 16.89 -17.63 15.22
C VAL A 47 17.14 -16.25 14.59
N ASP A 48 18.37 -15.93 14.22
CA ASP A 48 18.75 -14.66 13.59
C ASP A 48 18.08 -14.46 12.23
N LYS A 49 18.01 -15.49 11.38
CA LYS A 49 17.25 -15.42 10.11
C LYS A 49 15.75 -15.20 10.36
N VAL A 50 15.17 -15.83 11.38
CA VAL A 50 13.75 -15.67 11.70
C VAL A 50 13.45 -14.27 12.27
N THR A 51 14.32 -13.74 13.14
CA THR A 51 14.11 -12.44 13.80
C THR A 51 14.49 -11.25 12.93
N SER A 52 15.52 -11.35 12.09
CA SER A 52 16.00 -10.25 11.23
C SER A 52 15.31 -10.19 9.86
N LEU A 53 14.79 -11.32 9.36
CA LEU A 53 14.20 -11.40 8.02
C LEU A 53 12.73 -11.83 8.06
N ALA A 54 12.40 -12.98 8.65
CA ALA A 54 11.06 -13.56 8.52
C ALA A 54 9.97 -12.77 9.27
N ASN A 55 10.19 -12.45 10.55
CA ASN A 55 9.20 -11.74 11.38
C ASN A 55 8.96 -10.29 10.91
N PRO A 56 10.00 -9.48 10.60
CA PRO A 56 9.80 -8.12 10.10
C PRO A 56 9.08 -8.10 8.75
N LEU A 57 9.42 -9.01 7.83
CA LEU A 57 8.74 -9.11 6.54
C LEU A 57 7.29 -9.56 6.67
N ALA A 58 6.99 -10.54 7.54
CA ALA A 58 5.61 -11.00 7.74
C ALA A 58 4.70 -9.87 8.26
N CYS A 59 5.16 -9.12 9.27
CA CYS A 59 4.44 -7.94 9.76
C CYS A 59 4.31 -6.85 8.68
N LYS A 60 5.38 -6.54 7.95
CA LYS A 60 5.35 -5.51 6.91
C LYS A 60 4.51 -5.88 5.69
N LEU A 61 4.42 -7.16 5.32
CA LEU A 61 3.55 -7.61 4.22
C LEU A 61 2.08 -7.32 4.50
N GLU A 62 1.63 -7.56 5.73
CA GLU A 62 0.25 -7.28 6.12
C GLU A 62 -0.04 -5.77 6.15
N GLU A 63 0.93 -4.96 6.56
CA GLU A 63 0.86 -3.50 6.47
C GLU A 63 0.80 -3.02 5.02
N TRP A 64 1.68 -3.50 4.14
CA TRP A 64 1.70 -3.16 2.72
C TRP A 64 0.42 -3.56 1.99
N ARG A 65 -0.19 -4.70 2.36
CA ARG A 65 -1.51 -5.10 1.84
C ARG A 65 -2.58 -4.05 2.17
N ARG A 66 -2.59 -3.55 3.41
CA ARG A 66 -3.52 -2.49 3.84
C ARG A 66 -3.23 -1.18 3.12
N THR A 67 -1.96 -0.80 2.99
CA THR A 67 -1.54 0.41 2.27
C THR A 67 -1.92 0.36 0.79
N LEU A 68 -1.71 -0.75 0.08
CA LEU A 68 -2.19 -0.92 -1.31
C LEU A 68 -3.69 -0.73 -1.42
N THR A 69 -4.43 -1.41 -0.55
CA THR A 69 -5.89 -1.35 -0.53
C THR A 69 -6.37 0.09 -0.31
N GLN A 70 -5.69 0.83 0.56
CA GLN A 70 -5.98 2.23 0.83
C GLN A 70 -5.64 3.14 -0.37
N LEU A 71 -4.44 3.00 -0.94
CA LEU A 71 -4.01 3.76 -2.12
C LEU A 71 -4.97 3.54 -3.31
N GLU A 72 -5.46 2.33 -3.50
CA GLU A 72 -6.41 2.02 -4.57
C GLU A 72 -7.79 2.62 -4.33
N LYS A 73 -8.29 2.55 -3.09
CA LYS A 73 -9.53 3.23 -2.68
C LYS A 73 -9.42 4.74 -2.88
N ASP A 74 -8.31 5.34 -2.47
CA ASP A 74 -8.09 6.78 -2.58
C ASP A 74 -7.93 7.21 -4.03
N ARG A 75 -7.15 6.51 -4.86
CA ARG A 75 -7.06 6.74 -6.30
C ARG A 75 -8.44 6.71 -6.96
N THR A 76 -9.24 5.70 -6.64
CA THR A 76 -10.60 5.55 -7.18
C THR A 76 -11.50 6.71 -6.76
N ARG A 77 -11.46 7.08 -5.48
CA ARG A 77 -12.23 8.19 -4.91
C ARG A 77 -11.84 9.53 -5.54
N GLN A 78 -10.55 9.83 -5.62
CA GLN A 78 -10.02 11.06 -6.19
C GLN A 78 -10.33 11.18 -7.68
N THR A 79 -10.12 10.10 -8.44
CA THR A 79 -10.44 10.07 -9.88
C THR A 79 -11.92 10.34 -10.13
N LYS A 80 -12.82 9.69 -9.35
CA LYS A 80 -14.27 9.92 -9.47
C LYS A 80 -14.64 11.36 -9.12
N ARG A 81 -14.04 11.94 -8.07
CA ARG A 81 -14.28 13.33 -7.64
C ARG A 81 -13.83 14.33 -8.70
N ALA A 82 -12.57 14.26 -9.14
CA ALA A 82 -12.02 15.16 -10.14
C ALA A 82 -12.83 15.11 -11.46
N ARG A 83 -13.21 13.92 -11.91
CA ARG A 83 -14.07 13.75 -13.09
C ARG A 83 -15.47 14.32 -12.89
N ALA A 84 -16.06 14.16 -11.70
CA ALA A 84 -17.37 14.72 -11.40
C ALA A 84 -17.34 16.26 -11.34
N GLU A 85 -16.27 16.86 -10.82
CA GLU A 85 -16.05 18.31 -10.84
C GLU A 85 -15.84 18.83 -12.26
N LEU A 86 -15.03 18.16 -13.08
CA LEU A 86 -14.87 18.50 -14.50
C LEU A 86 -16.22 18.45 -15.24
N LYS A 87 -17.02 17.40 -15.03
CA LYS A 87 -18.37 17.31 -15.61
C LYS A 87 -19.29 18.46 -15.19
N ARG A 88 -19.21 18.89 -13.93
CA ARG A 88 -19.96 20.06 -13.44
C ARG A 88 -19.49 21.34 -14.14
N ALA A 89 -18.18 21.60 -14.18
CA ALA A 89 -17.60 22.76 -14.86
C ALA A 89 -17.99 22.80 -16.35
N VAL A 90 -17.95 21.66 -17.06
CA VAL A 90 -18.38 21.57 -18.46
C VAL A 90 -19.86 21.90 -18.62
N SER A 91 -20.70 21.41 -17.71
CA SER A 91 -22.14 21.69 -17.72
C SER A 91 -22.42 23.18 -17.47
N GLU A 92 -21.70 23.82 -16.57
CA GLU A 92 -21.80 25.25 -16.28
C GLU A 92 -21.29 26.12 -17.44
N ALA A 93 -20.16 25.76 -18.04
CA ALA A 93 -19.66 26.42 -19.24
C ALA A 93 -20.69 26.38 -20.39
N SER A 94 -21.33 25.22 -20.62
CA SER A 94 -22.40 25.11 -21.63
C SER A 94 -23.60 26.01 -21.31
N ARG A 95 -23.97 26.16 -20.03
CA ARG A 95 -25.05 27.07 -19.61
C ARG A 95 -24.71 28.52 -19.92
N TRP A 96 -23.49 28.97 -19.59
CA TRP A 96 -23.06 30.34 -19.86
C TRP A 96 -22.89 30.63 -21.35
N GLN A 97 -22.43 29.66 -22.14
CA GLN A 97 -22.39 29.76 -23.61
C GLN A 97 -23.77 29.97 -24.21
N LYS A 98 -24.77 29.17 -23.80
CA LYS A 98 -26.17 29.35 -24.26
C LYS A 98 -26.74 30.72 -23.87
N LYS A 99 -26.41 31.21 -22.68
CA LYS A 99 -26.83 32.54 -22.21
C LYS A 99 -26.18 33.67 -23.02
N ALA A 100 -24.89 33.54 -23.33
CA ALA A 100 -24.16 34.50 -24.15
C ALA A 100 -24.74 34.59 -25.57
N ALA A 101 -25.03 33.45 -26.20
CA ALA A 101 -25.66 33.40 -27.53
C ALA A 101 -27.01 34.12 -27.56
N LYS A 102 -27.85 33.94 -26.53
CA LYS A 102 -29.16 34.60 -26.46
C LYS A 102 -29.06 36.11 -26.20
N CYS A 103 -28.07 36.57 -25.42
CA CYS A 103 -27.85 37.99 -25.18
C CYS A 103 -27.30 38.75 -26.39
N GLY A 104 -26.49 38.11 -27.25
CA GLY A 104 -26.01 38.71 -28.50
C GLY A 104 -27.13 38.98 -29.52
N THR A 105 -28.16 38.13 -29.54
CA THR A 105 -29.30 38.28 -30.47
C THR A 105 -30.31 39.33 -30.02
N SER A 106 -30.50 39.53 -28.71
CA SER A 106 -31.50 40.48 -28.19
C SER A 106 -31.14 41.96 -28.41
N THR A 107 -29.87 42.29 -28.62
CA THR A 107 -29.43 43.67 -28.90
C THR A 107 -29.46 44.01 -30.40
N ALA A 108 -29.54 43.00 -31.28
CA ALA A 108 -29.52 43.19 -32.74
C ALA A 108 -30.91 43.34 -33.38
N ASN A 109 -32.01 43.20 -32.63
CA ASN A 109 -33.39 43.23 -33.16
C ASN A 109 -34.15 44.55 -32.90
N LEU A 110 -33.46 45.70 -32.80
CA LEU A 110 -34.09 47.02 -32.89
C LEU A 110 -33.59 47.79 -34.12
N ALA A 111 -34.44 47.72 -35.16
CA ALA A 111 -34.69 48.70 -36.23
C ALA A 111 -33.65 48.93 -37.36
N PRO A 112 -34.08 48.73 -38.61
CA PRO A 112 -33.72 49.58 -39.74
C PRO A 112 -34.72 50.75 -39.80
N GLY A 113 -34.31 51.95 -39.39
CA GLY A 113 -35.17 53.14 -39.44
C GLY A 113 -34.39 54.43 -39.21
N VAL A 114 -34.28 55.22 -40.26
CA VAL A 114 -33.49 56.46 -40.42
C VAL A 114 -33.85 57.53 -39.38
N GLY A 115 -32.85 58.14 -38.73
CA GLY A 115 -33.08 59.33 -37.90
C GLY A 115 -31.79 59.87 -37.26
N HIS A 116 -31.37 61.05 -37.71
CA HIS A 116 -30.25 61.84 -37.17
C HIS A 116 -30.35 62.08 -35.65
N GLY A 117 -29.19 62.08 -34.97
CA GLY A 117 -29.02 62.84 -33.72
C GLY A 117 -28.38 62.06 -32.58
N ILE A 118 -27.07 62.27 -32.39
CA ILE A 118 -26.31 62.22 -31.13
C ILE A 118 -26.41 60.91 -30.33
N LEU A 119 -25.34 60.12 -30.42
CA LEU A 119 -25.01 59.04 -29.49
C LEU A 119 -24.89 59.59 -28.06
N PRO A 120 -25.55 58.98 -27.04
CA PRO A 120 -25.16 59.21 -25.66
C PRO A 120 -23.82 58.52 -25.45
N SER A 121 -22.77 59.34 -25.35
CA SER A 121 -21.52 58.99 -24.68
C SER A 121 -21.82 58.78 -23.20
N SER A 122 -22.27 57.59 -22.82
CA SER A 122 -22.22 57.13 -21.43
C SER A 122 -21.26 55.95 -21.33
N ALA A 123 -20.20 56.22 -20.57
CA ALA A 123 -19.12 55.32 -20.22
C ALA A 123 -19.59 53.89 -19.92
N ALA A 124 -18.95 52.91 -20.55
CA ALA A 124 -18.19 51.83 -19.92
C ALA A 124 -18.69 51.23 -18.58
N VAL A 125 -19.99 51.16 -18.33
CA VAL A 125 -20.57 50.29 -17.30
C VAL A 125 -20.98 49.01 -18.02
N GLY A 126 -20.20 47.96 -17.80
CA GLY A 126 -20.22 46.70 -18.56
C GLY A 126 -21.64 46.31 -18.97
N SER A 127 -21.92 46.39 -20.28
CA SER A 127 -23.21 45.99 -20.82
C SER A 127 -23.53 44.58 -20.32
N LYS A 128 -24.80 44.30 -20.00
CA LYS A 128 -25.26 42.98 -19.55
C LYS A 128 -24.72 41.83 -20.43
N ALA A 129 -24.57 42.08 -21.74
CA ALA A 129 -23.92 41.16 -22.67
C ALA A 129 -22.43 40.92 -22.38
N GLY A 130 -21.66 41.98 -22.06
CA GLY A 130 -20.25 41.89 -21.66
C GLY A 130 -20.05 41.13 -20.36
N VAL A 131 -20.92 41.31 -19.36
CA VAL A 131 -20.87 40.52 -18.11
C VAL A 131 -21.11 39.03 -18.38
N VAL A 132 -22.08 38.69 -19.23
CA VAL A 132 -22.37 37.30 -19.61
C VAL A 132 -21.22 36.69 -20.43
N ALA A 133 -20.60 37.47 -21.33
CA ALA A 133 -19.43 37.02 -22.10
C ALA A 133 -18.21 36.76 -21.19
N ALA A 134 -17.94 37.65 -20.24
CA ALA A 134 -16.87 37.46 -19.25
C ALA A 134 -17.12 36.21 -18.40
N GLN A 135 -18.36 35.97 -17.97
CA GLN A 135 -18.71 34.78 -17.20
C GLN A 135 -18.56 33.49 -18.03
N ALA A 136 -18.91 33.51 -19.31
CA ALA A 136 -18.69 32.39 -20.21
C ALA A 136 -17.18 32.08 -20.39
N ALA A 137 -16.35 33.12 -20.51
CA ALA A 137 -14.90 32.97 -20.58
C ALA A 137 -14.33 32.39 -19.27
N ASN A 138 -14.79 32.86 -18.11
CA ASN A 138 -14.38 32.32 -16.82
C ASN A 138 -14.75 30.84 -16.66
N ALA A 139 -15.98 30.46 -17.04
CA ALA A 139 -16.42 29.07 -17.01
C ALA A 139 -15.61 28.17 -17.97
N ALA A 140 -15.20 28.68 -19.13
CA ALA A 140 -14.31 27.96 -20.05
C ALA A 140 -12.90 27.74 -19.45
N ARG A 141 -12.34 28.76 -18.76
CA ARG A 141 -11.07 28.61 -18.02
C ARG A 141 -11.18 27.61 -16.88
N GLU A 142 -12.31 27.57 -16.20
CA GLU A 142 -12.55 26.60 -15.13
C GLU A 142 -12.56 25.16 -15.66
N VAL A 143 -13.13 24.91 -16.85
CA VAL A 143 -13.04 23.61 -17.52
C VAL A 143 -11.58 23.21 -17.76
N GLN A 144 -10.75 24.14 -18.25
CA GLN A 144 -9.32 23.87 -18.45
C GLN A 144 -8.61 23.55 -17.12
N CYS A 145 -8.84 24.36 -16.08
CA CYS A 145 -8.27 24.13 -14.75
C CYS A 145 -8.70 22.77 -14.16
N LYS A 146 -9.97 22.37 -14.34
CA LYS A 146 -10.49 21.09 -13.89
C LYS A 146 -9.95 19.91 -14.71
N THR A 147 -9.61 20.13 -15.97
CA THR A 147 -8.94 19.14 -16.81
C THR A 147 -7.52 18.88 -16.29
N GLU A 148 -6.77 19.95 -16.00
CA GLU A 148 -5.44 19.85 -15.38
C GLU A 148 -5.50 19.17 -14.01
N GLN A 149 -6.55 19.39 -13.21
CA GLN A 149 -6.76 18.70 -11.94
C GLN A 149 -6.98 17.18 -12.10
N VAL A 150 -7.67 16.74 -13.15
CA VAL A 150 -7.81 15.31 -13.45
C VAL A 150 -6.45 14.70 -13.75
N GLU A 151 -5.65 15.34 -14.60
CA GLU A 151 -4.30 14.86 -14.91
C GLU A 151 -3.38 14.87 -13.68
N ALA A 152 -3.44 15.93 -12.86
CA ALA A 152 -2.65 16.04 -11.65
C ALA A 152 -3.01 14.96 -10.63
N ALA A 153 -4.29 14.61 -10.51
CA ALA A 153 -4.74 13.50 -9.66
C ALA A 153 -4.17 12.15 -10.14
N GLU A 154 -4.14 11.90 -11.46
CA GLU A 154 -3.56 10.69 -12.04
C GLU A 154 -2.04 10.63 -11.81
N LYS A 155 -1.33 11.73 -12.10
CA LYS A 155 0.12 11.85 -11.87
C LYS A 155 0.48 11.64 -10.40
N SER A 156 -0.31 12.21 -9.49
CA SER A 156 -0.13 12.04 -8.04
C SER A 156 -0.34 10.59 -7.60
N ALA A 157 -1.41 9.94 -8.07
CA ALA A 157 -1.70 8.55 -7.74
C ALA A 157 -0.59 7.59 -8.21
N VAL A 158 -0.09 7.78 -9.44
CA VAL A 158 1.03 6.98 -9.97
C VAL A 158 2.29 7.20 -9.14
N ARG A 159 2.61 8.45 -8.81
CA ARG A 159 3.78 8.77 -7.97
C ARG A 159 3.71 8.06 -6.62
N SER A 160 2.55 8.10 -5.95
CA SER A 160 2.38 7.44 -4.65
C SER A 160 2.54 5.92 -4.73
N LEU A 161 2.03 5.28 -5.79
CA LEU A 161 2.22 3.84 -6.01
C LEU A 161 3.69 3.47 -6.24
N MET A 162 4.41 4.26 -7.05
CA MET A 162 5.82 4.03 -7.34
C MET A 162 6.71 4.22 -6.11
N LEU A 163 6.43 5.22 -5.29
CA LEU A 163 7.15 5.45 -4.03
C LEU A 163 6.92 4.32 -3.04
N GLU A 164 5.68 3.85 -2.94
CA GLU A 164 5.33 2.70 -2.12
C GLU A 164 6.06 1.43 -2.61
N GLU A 165 6.04 1.14 -3.90
CA GLU A 165 6.77 0.01 -4.50
C GLU A 165 8.27 0.08 -4.19
N ARG A 166 8.90 1.24 -4.44
CA ARG A 166 10.31 1.46 -4.11
C ARG A 166 10.58 1.25 -2.63
N GLY A 167 9.71 1.75 -1.76
CA GLY A 167 9.82 1.58 -0.30
C GLY A 167 9.85 0.11 0.14
N ARG A 168 9.09 -0.76 -0.55
CA ARG A 168 9.09 -2.21 -0.28
C ARG A 168 10.41 -2.86 -0.60
N PHE A 169 10.98 -2.52 -1.77
CA PHE A 169 12.29 -3.03 -2.14
C PHE A 169 13.38 -2.54 -1.19
N CYS A 170 13.35 -1.26 -0.80
CA CYS A 170 14.28 -0.73 0.19
C CYS A 170 14.16 -1.47 1.53
N PHE A 171 12.95 -1.70 2.05
CA PHE A 171 12.74 -2.44 3.29
C PHE A 171 13.21 -3.89 3.18
N PHE A 172 12.90 -4.56 2.07
CA PHE A 172 13.35 -5.93 1.81
C PHE A 172 14.88 -6.03 1.86
N LEU A 173 15.59 -5.10 1.20
CA LEU A 173 17.05 -5.04 1.25
C LEU A 173 17.56 -4.78 2.68
N SER A 174 16.91 -3.91 3.45
CA SER A 174 17.27 -3.68 4.86
C SER A 174 17.14 -4.93 5.73
N CYS A 175 16.16 -5.80 5.46
CA CYS A 175 16.04 -7.09 6.14
C CYS A 175 17.03 -8.14 5.62
N LEU A 176 17.40 -8.08 4.33
CA LEU A 176 18.30 -9.04 3.70
C LEU A 176 19.77 -8.79 4.03
N LEU A 177 20.20 -7.53 4.15
CA LEU A 177 21.59 -7.15 4.38
C LEU A 177 22.22 -7.83 5.62
N PRO A 178 21.59 -7.83 6.82
CA PRO A 178 22.16 -8.51 7.99
C PRO A 178 22.36 -10.02 7.78
N VAL A 179 21.44 -10.66 7.06
CA VAL A 179 21.51 -12.09 6.76
C VAL A 179 22.68 -12.41 5.83
N LEU A 180 22.93 -11.55 4.83
CA LEU A 180 24.03 -11.71 3.89
C LEU A 180 25.40 -11.44 4.55
N VAL A 181 25.46 -10.56 5.54
CA VAL A 181 26.68 -10.28 6.30
C VAL A 181 27.05 -11.45 7.21
N SER A 182 26.08 -12.11 7.84
CA SER A 182 26.32 -13.26 8.74
C SER A 182 26.79 -14.54 8.03
N ASP A 183 26.57 -14.66 6.71
CA ASP A 183 26.99 -15.83 5.90
C ASP A 183 28.37 -15.63 5.22
N SER A 184 29.00 -14.46 5.32
CA SER A 184 30.32 -14.21 4.72
C SER A 184 31.48 -14.63 5.64
N PRO A 185 32.31 -15.63 5.29
CA PRO A 185 33.44 -16.07 6.12
C PRO A 185 34.58 -15.05 6.21
N ASN A 186 34.58 -14.02 5.36
CA ASN A 186 35.53 -12.91 5.39
C ASN A 186 34.74 -11.60 5.54
N GLY A 187 34.83 -10.97 6.71
CA GLY A 187 34.08 -9.77 7.09
C GLY A 187 34.47 -8.53 6.29
N TYR A 188 34.06 -8.46 5.03
CA TYR A 188 34.11 -7.21 4.27
C TYR A 188 32.88 -6.36 4.60
N PRO A 189 33.05 -5.07 4.98
CA PRO A 189 31.92 -4.20 5.23
C PRO A 189 31.18 -3.95 3.92
N VAL A 190 29.91 -4.37 3.86
CA VAL A 190 29.00 -3.95 2.79
C VAL A 190 28.76 -2.46 2.99
N VAL A 191 29.31 -1.64 2.10
CA VAL A 191 29.13 -0.19 2.10
C VAL A 191 27.66 0.11 1.86
N SER A 192 27.01 0.72 2.85
CA SER A 192 25.62 1.20 2.75
C SER A 192 25.60 2.46 1.87
N CYS A 193 24.83 2.44 0.78
CA CYS A 193 24.44 3.63 0.02
C CYS A 193 23.25 4.34 0.68
#